data_AF-A0A963TS85-F1
#
_entry.id   AF-A0A963TS85-F1
#
_cell.length_a   1.000
_cell.length_b   1.000
_cell.length_c   1.000
_cell.angle_alpha   90.00
_cell.angle_beta   90.00
_cell.angle_gamma   90.00
#
_symmetry.space_group_name_H-M   'P 1'
#
loop_
_entity.id
_entity.type
_entity.pdbx_description
1 polymer ?
#
loop_
_entity_poly.entity_id
_entity_poly.type
_entity_poly.pdbx_seq_one_letter_code
_entity_poly.pdbx_strand_id
1 'polypeptide(L)'
;MNAYDSARMADVLAPHGFAAADSPDDADMVILNTCHIREKAAEKVYSDLGRVRAIKQRRNESGADTLIAVAGCVAQAEGTEMVGRAPFIDIVLGPQTYHRLPELVARAERARRDGGSAVIDTEFPVESKFDHLPAPRAEGPTAFLSIQEGCDKFCTFCVVPYTRGAEFSRPAADVLAEARALAQAGVREITLLGQNVNAYHGNAPGGTGETWGLGRLSRALAEIEGLVRIRYTTSHPRDMDEDLMSAHRDVPQLMPFLHLPVQSGSDRILAAMNRGHTRDDYRRIVDTLRGYRPDIALSSDFIVGYPGESDAEFAATMELIDEIGFAQSFFFKYSRRPGTPAAAERGQIPEDVKAERLSAMQDVLEGQQRAFNAASVGKTLDVLLTGSGRHPGQLVGRSPYLQPVHVGADKRWIGSVVPLRIATVERNSLGAVWGTAMGSIRNAVGNEDLARSQNMPAA
;
A
#
# COMPACT_ATOMS: atom_id res chain seq x y z
N MET A 1 1.09 1.71 3.40
CA MET A 1 1.04 2.29 4.76
C MET A 1 2.43 2.68 5.26
N ASN A 2 3.34 1.75 5.58
CA ASN A 2 4.66 2.14 6.15
C ASN A 2 5.46 3.15 5.30
N ALA A 3 5.47 3.02 3.96
CA ALA A 3 6.13 4.02 3.10
C ALA A 3 5.50 5.43 3.24
N TYR A 4 4.16 5.50 3.34
CA TYR A 4 3.44 6.73 3.63
C TYR A 4 3.79 7.26 5.03
N ASP A 5 3.74 6.40 6.05
CA ASP A 5 4.09 6.77 7.44
C ASP A 5 5.54 7.30 7.53
N SER A 6 6.48 6.70 6.79
CA SER A 6 7.88 7.15 6.71
C SER A 6 8.03 8.51 6.02
N ALA A 7 7.32 8.75 4.92
CA ALA A 7 7.30 10.07 4.28
C ALA A 7 6.73 11.13 5.25
N ARG A 8 5.67 10.79 5.99
CA ARG A 8 5.09 11.68 7.00
C ARG A 8 6.03 11.95 8.18
N MET A 9 6.80 10.96 8.62
CA MET A 9 7.85 11.18 9.64
C MET A 9 8.89 12.20 9.15
N ALA A 10 9.30 12.11 7.88
CA ALA A 10 10.22 13.09 7.30
C ALA A 10 9.60 14.49 7.23
N ASP A 11 8.34 14.60 6.78
CA ASP A 11 7.62 15.89 6.73
C ASP A 11 7.51 16.55 8.11
N VAL A 12 7.21 15.76 9.14
CA VAL A 12 7.07 16.24 10.53
C VAL A 12 8.42 16.71 11.10
N LEU A 13 9.53 16.07 10.73
CA LEU A 13 10.86 16.44 11.21
C LEU A 13 11.52 17.59 10.43
N ALA A 14 11.12 17.82 9.18
CA ALA A 14 11.76 18.82 8.32
C ALA A 14 11.74 20.26 8.90
N PRO A 15 10.65 20.77 9.51
CA PRO A 15 10.65 22.07 10.18
C PRO A 15 11.61 22.17 11.37
N HIS A 16 12.06 21.04 11.90
CA HIS A 16 12.97 20.94 13.04
C HIS A 16 14.44 20.77 12.62
N GLY A 17 14.77 21.01 11.35
CA GLY A 17 16.15 21.03 10.85
C GLY A 17 16.66 19.68 10.34
N PHE A 18 15.82 18.65 10.30
CA PHE A 18 16.18 17.37 9.69
C PHE A 18 15.97 17.39 8.18
N ALA A 19 16.83 16.68 7.47
CA ALA A 19 16.69 16.39 6.04
C ALA A 19 17.00 14.91 5.79
N ALA A 20 16.53 14.37 4.67
CA ALA A 20 16.89 13.02 4.27
C ALA A 20 18.40 12.94 3.97
N ALA A 21 19.08 11.97 4.57
CA ALA A 21 20.48 11.67 4.26
C ALA A 21 20.56 10.62 3.14
N ASP A 22 21.61 10.72 2.31
CA ASP A 22 21.85 9.76 1.21
C ASP A 22 22.26 8.37 1.72
N SER A 23 22.87 8.31 2.91
CA SER A 23 23.32 7.09 3.56
C SER A 23 23.07 7.12 5.07
N PRO A 24 22.77 5.96 5.70
CA PRO A 24 22.77 5.84 7.15
C PRO A 24 24.09 6.24 7.82
N ASP A 25 25.24 6.13 7.12
CA ASP A 25 26.54 6.55 7.64
C ASP A 25 26.65 8.07 7.84
N ASP A 26 25.82 8.84 7.14
CA ASP A 26 25.80 10.31 7.21
C ASP A 26 24.65 10.84 8.09
N ALA A 27 23.79 9.96 8.62
CA ALA A 27 22.60 10.34 9.35
C ALA A 27 22.82 10.59 10.86
N ASP A 28 22.39 11.76 11.34
CA ASP A 28 22.28 12.08 12.78
C ASP A 28 21.11 11.36 13.45
N MET A 29 20.16 10.85 12.66
CA MET A 29 19.05 10.03 13.13
C MET A 29 18.71 8.94 12.11
N VAL A 30 18.56 7.71 12.58
CA VAL A 30 18.10 6.58 11.77
C VAL A 30 16.76 6.09 12.31
N ILE A 31 15.75 6.04 11.44
CA ILE A 31 14.40 5.55 11.77
C ILE A 31 14.14 4.23 11.05
N LEU A 32 13.94 3.15 11.80
CA LEU A 32 13.49 1.88 11.26
C LEU A 32 11.96 1.79 11.38
N ASN A 33 11.23 1.97 10.27
CA ASN A 33 9.77 1.82 10.25
C ASN A 33 9.36 0.37 9.94
N THR A 34 8.86 -0.30 10.96
CA THR A 34 8.75 -1.76 11.01
C THR A 34 7.34 -2.27 10.70
N CYS A 35 7.27 -3.49 10.19
CA CYS A 35 6.04 -4.18 9.81
C CYS A 35 5.93 -5.48 10.62
N HIS A 36 4.75 -5.86 11.10
CA HIS A 36 4.57 -7.06 11.94
C HIS A 36 3.79 -8.20 11.23
N ILE A 37 3.41 -8.00 9.96
CA ILE A 37 2.55 -8.95 9.22
C ILE A 37 3.31 -10.05 8.47
N ARG A 38 4.65 -9.96 8.34
CA ARG A 38 5.49 -10.94 7.61
C ARG A 38 6.27 -11.86 8.53
N GLU A 39 6.51 -13.10 8.10
CA GLU A 39 7.33 -14.05 8.86
C GLU A 39 8.74 -13.45 9.04
N LYS A 40 9.35 -13.62 10.22
CA LYS A 40 10.67 -13.06 10.58
C LYS A 40 10.77 -11.54 10.54
N ALA A 41 9.65 -10.81 10.54
CA ALA A 41 9.73 -9.35 10.50
C ALA A 41 10.40 -8.76 11.75
N ALA A 42 10.14 -9.32 12.94
CA ALA A 42 10.86 -8.97 14.16
C ALA A 42 12.36 -9.30 14.07
N GLU A 43 12.72 -10.51 13.66
CA GLU A 43 14.13 -10.92 13.47
C GLU A 43 14.89 -9.99 12.51
N LYS A 44 14.24 -9.59 11.42
CA LYS A 44 14.80 -8.64 10.45
C LYS A 44 15.09 -7.28 11.11
N VAL A 45 14.19 -6.77 11.94
CA VAL A 45 14.40 -5.51 12.68
C VAL A 45 15.62 -5.60 13.58
N TYR A 46 15.78 -6.70 14.33
CA TYR A 46 16.98 -6.88 15.16
C TYR A 46 18.27 -7.01 14.33
N SER A 47 18.20 -7.63 13.16
CA SER A 47 19.34 -7.69 12.22
C SER A 47 19.72 -6.30 11.71
N ASP A 48 18.73 -5.49 11.30
CA ASP A 48 18.96 -4.13 10.83
C ASP A 48 19.43 -3.20 11.96
N LEU A 49 18.89 -3.34 13.18
CA LEU A 49 19.38 -2.66 14.38
C LEU A 49 20.86 -2.97 14.67
N GLY A 50 21.29 -4.22 14.48
CA GLY A 50 22.69 -4.61 14.62
C GLY A 50 23.62 -3.86 13.64
N ARG A 51 23.16 -3.63 12.40
CA ARG A 51 23.89 -2.84 11.40
C ARG A 51 23.95 -1.37 11.78
N VAL A 52 22.82 -0.80 12.18
CA VAL A 52 22.74 0.61 12.62
C VAL A 52 23.59 0.85 13.87
N ARG A 53 23.66 -0.11 14.79
CA ARG A 53 24.56 -0.04 15.96
C ARG A 53 26.03 0.08 15.54
N ALA A 54 26.47 -0.72 14.57
CA ALA A 54 27.84 -0.64 14.06
C ALA A 54 28.14 0.73 13.44
N ILE A 55 27.17 1.30 12.71
CA ILE A 55 27.27 2.67 12.16
C ILE A 55 27.39 3.70 13.28
N LYS A 56 26.49 3.66 14.28
CA LYS A 56 26.53 4.55 15.47
C LYS A 56 27.88 4.46 16.18
N GLN A 57 28.45 3.26 16.35
CA GLN A 57 29.78 3.07 16.95
C GLN A 57 30.88 3.74 16.13
N ARG A 58 30.92 3.53 14.81
CA ARG A 58 31.92 4.18 13.92
C ARG A 58 31.80 5.70 13.91
N ARG A 59 30.57 6.23 13.87
CA ARG A 59 30.34 7.69 13.94
C ARG A 59 30.82 8.26 15.28
N ASN A 60 30.53 7.57 16.38
CA ASN A 60 30.97 7.99 17.72
C ASN A 60 32.50 8.07 17.82
N GLU A 61 33.25 7.16 17.17
CA GLU A 61 34.72 7.22 17.11
C GLU A 61 35.23 8.50 16.42
N SER A 62 34.45 9.06 15.50
CA SER A 62 34.74 10.34 14.83
C SER A 62 34.15 11.58 15.53
N GLY A 63 33.56 11.42 16.72
CA GLY A 63 32.94 12.50 17.49
C GLY A 63 31.54 12.91 17.04
N ALA A 64 30.93 12.15 16.13
CA ALA A 64 29.56 12.34 15.66
C ALA A 64 28.63 11.32 16.33
N ASP A 65 27.41 11.73 16.68
CA ASP A 65 26.44 10.85 17.31
C ASP A 65 25.28 10.53 16.35
N THR A 66 24.52 9.48 16.65
CA THR A 66 23.33 9.08 15.89
C THR A 66 22.22 8.64 16.84
N LEU A 67 21.04 9.24 16.71
CA LEU A 67 19.81 8.76 17.32
C LEU A 67 19.24 7.57 16.55
N ILE A 68 18.78 6.55 17.27
CA ILE A 68 18.14 5.36 16.70
C ILE A 68 16.70 5.31 17.16
N ALA A 69 15.77 5.41 16.21
CA ALA A 69 14.34 5.27 16.44
C ALA A 69 13.79 4.01 15.76
N VAL A 70 12.89 3.31 16.44
CA VAL A 70 12.13 2.20 15.86
C VAL A 70 10.64 2.54 15.88
N ALA A 71 10.04 2.60 14.70
CA ALA A 71 8.64 2.95 14.51
C ALA A 71 7.82 1.76 14.00
N GLY A 72 6.48 1.87 14.03
CA GLY A 72 5.59 0.97 13.32
C GLY A 72 5.11 -0.24 14.13
N CYS A 73 4.65 -1.29 13.46
CA CYS A 73 3.87 -2.34 14.11
C CYS A 73 4.69 -3.26 15.02
N VAL A 74 5.98 -3.49 14.74
CA VAL A 74 6.83 -4.29 15.66
C VAL A 74 7.14 -3.47 16.91
N ALA A 75 7.45 -2.17 16.75
CA ALA A 75 7.61 -1.24 17.86
C ALA A 75 6.37 -1.22 18.77
N GLN A 76 5.17 -1.19 18.17
CA GLN A 76 3.90 -1.26 18.90
C GLN A 76 3.71 -2.56 19.68
N ALA A 77 4.13 -3.70 19.12
CA ALA A 77 3.91 -5.02 19.70
C ALA A 77 4.96 -5.41 20.76
N GLU A 78 6.22 -5.05 20.54
CA GLU A 78 7.38 -5.50 21.33
C GLU A 78 8.11 -4.36 22.06
N GLY A 79 7.54 -3.16 22.14
CA GLY A 79 8.29 -1.94 22.50
C GLY A 79 9.17 -2.05 23.76
N THR A 80 8.62 -2.55 24.86
CA THR A 80 9.38 -2.74 26.11
C THR A 80 10.45 -3.83 26.00
N GLU A 81 10.14 -4.96 25.34
CA GLU A 81 11.10 -6.06 25.12
C GLU A 81 12.26 -5.59 24.24
N MET A 82 11.96 -4.78 23.23
CA MET A 82 12.92 -4.28 22.26
C MET A 82 14.00 -3.43 22.92
N VAL A 83 13.62 -2.54 23.85
CA VAL A 83 14.59 -1.73 24.62
C VAL A 83 15.46 -2.60 25.52
N GLY A 84 14.89 -3.65 26.13
CA GLY A 84 15.66 -4.61 26.93
C GLY A 84 16.70 -5.39 26.11
N ARG A 85 16.35 -5.78 24.88
CA ARG A 85 17.24 -6.55 23.98
C ARG A 85 18.24 -5.68 23.20
N ALA A 86 17.87 -4.43 22.91
CA ALA A 86 18.66 -3.48 22.14
C ALA A 86 18.71 -2.12 22.87
N PRO A 87 19.50 -2.01 23.96
CA PRO A 87 19.53 -0.82 24.82
C PRO A 87 20.16 0.42 24.17
N PHE A 88 20.64 0.30 22.93
CA PHE A 88 21.19 1.40 22.14
C PHE A 88 20.13 2.14 21.31
N ILE A 89 18.87 1.69 21.37
CA ILE A 89 17.71 2.40 20.81
C ILE A 89 17.39 3.60 21.69
N ASP A 90 17.12 4.74 21.07
CA ASP A 90 16.82 5.99 21.77
C ASP A 90 15.30 6.26 21.80
N ILE A 91 14.56 5.85 20.77
CA ILE A 91 13.11 6.08 20.63
C ILE A 91 12.40 4.82 20.12
N VAL A 92 11.26 4.48 20.72
CA VAL A 92 10.32 3.48 20.20
C VAL A 92 8.95 4.13 20.07
N LEU A 93 8.33 4.07 18.89
CA LEU A 93 7.01 4.67 18.66
C LEU A 93 6.04 3.79 17.86
N GLY A 94 4.77 3.88 18.22
CA GLY A 94 3.67 3.24 17.52
C GLY A 94 3.37 3.84 16.14
N PRO A 95 2.60 3.14 15.29
CA PRO A 95 2.22 3.66 13.97
C PRO A 95 1.24 4.85 14.02
N GLN A 96 0.63 5.15 15.18
CA GLN A 96 -0.29 6.28 15.35
C GLN A 96 0.34 7.53 15.99
N THR A 97 1.58 7.45 16.50
CA THR A 97 2.16 8.52 17.34
C THR A 97 3.26 9.33 16.65
N TYR A 98 3.53 9.11 15.35
CA TYR A 98 4.64 9.79 14.66
C TYR A 98 4.51 11.31 14.51
N HIS A 99 3.33 11.89 14.70
CA HIS A 99 3.17 13.35 14.79
C HIS A 99 3.90 13.94 16.01
N ARG A 100 4.16 13.12 17.06
CA ARG A 100 4.90 13.51 18.27
C ARG A 100 6.40 13.33 18.15
N LEU A 101 6.89 12.86 17.00
CA LEU A 101 8.31 12.55 16.80
C LEU A 101 9.26 13.71 17.16
N PRO A 102 8.95 15.00 16.88
CA PRO A 102 9.80 16.11 17.31
C PRO A 102 9.92 16.23 18.83
N GLU A 103 8.84 15.99 19.57
CA GLU A 103 8.85 15.96 21.04
C GLU A 103 9.67 14.78 21.56
N LEU A 104 9.48 13.59 20.95
CA LEU A 104 10.20 12.37 21.33
C LEU A 104 11.70 12.50 21.08
N VAL A 105 12.12 13.15 20.00
CA VAL A 105 13.53 13.48 19.74
C VAL A 105 14.09 14.36 20.85
N ALA A 106 13.42 15.47 21.18
CA ALA A 106 13.88 16.36 22.25
C ALA A 106 13.95 15.67 23.63
N ARG A 107 13.02 14.74 23.91
CA ARG A 107 13.03 13.92 25.13
C ARG A 107 14.18 12.91 25.13
N ALA A 108 14.41 12.23 24.02
CA ALA A 108 15.50 11.26 23.88
C ALA A 108 16.86 11.94 24.06
N GLU A 109 17.08 13.10 23.45
CA GLU A 109 18.31 13.87 23.64
C GLU A 109 18.55 14.27 25.10
N ARG A 110 17.48 14.67 25.83
CA ARG A 110 17.58 14.94 27.28
C ARG A 110 17.95 13.68 28.06
N ALA A 111 17.21 12.59 27.84
CA ALA A 111 17.45 11.32 28.52
C ALA A 111 18.90 10.84 28.30
N ARG A 112 19.42 10.94 27.06
CA ARG A 112 20.81 10.58 26.76
C ARG A 112 21.83 11.42 27.53
N ARG A 113 21.62 12.73 27.67
CA ARG A 113 22.50 13.60 28.47
C ARG A 113 22.50 13.24 29.95
N ASP A 114 21.35 12.80 30.45
CA ASP A 114 21.15 12.47 31.87
C ASP A 114 21.45 10.99 32.20
N GLY A 115 21.93 10.20 31.22
CA GLY A 115 22.19 8.76 31.38
C GLY A 115 20.93 7.90 31.50
N GLY A 116 19.79 8.41 31.07
CA GLY A 116 18.48 7.75 31.09
C GLY A 116 18.26 6.73 29.97
N SER A 117 17.12 6.03 30.03
CA SER A 117 16.73 4.99 29.06
C SER A 117 16.02 5.54 27.83
N ALA A 118 15.77 4.66 26.85
CA ALA A 118 14.96 4.96 25.67
C ALA A 118 13.58 5.54 26.02
N VAL A 119 13.07 6.40 25.13
CA VAL A 119 11.71 6.94 25.21
C VAL A 119 10.76 6.03 24.42
N ILE A 120 9.70 5.52 25.07
CA ILE A 120 8.71 4.64 24.45
C ILE A 120 7.37 5.39 24.39
N ASP A 121 6.77 5.48 23.20
CA ASP A 121 5.42 6.00 22.97
C ASP A 121 4.62 5.07 22.03
N THR A 122 4.06 4.03 22.63
CA THR A 122 3.24 3.00 21.98
C THR A 122 1.80 3.02 22.47
N GLU A 123 1.35 4.10 23.10
CA GLU A 123 -0.06 4.23 23.50
C GLU A 123 -0.91 4.69 22.30
N PHE A 124 -2.15 4.25 22.23
CA PHE A 124 -3.08 4.74 21.21
C PHE A 124 -3.63 6.10 21.65
N PRO A 125 -3.32 7.20 20.95
CA PRO A 125 -3.81 8.51 21.32
C PRO A 125 -5.33 8.60 21.08
N VAL A 126 -6.01 9.42 21.87
CA VAL A 126 -7.44 9.76 21.65
C VAL A 126 -7.59 10.73 20.48
N GLU A 127 -6.62 11.65 20.34
CA GLU A 127 -6.58 12.63 19.26
C GLU A 127 -5.99 12.02 17.98
N SER A 128 -6.56 12.43 16.84
CA SER A 128 -6.13 11.92 15.54
C SER A 128 -4.82 12.58 15.11
N LYS A 129 -3.82 11.78 14.74
CA LYS A 129 -2.55 12.33 14.25
C LYS A 129 -2.70 13.24 13.03
N PHE A 130 -3.73 13.01 12.20
CA PHE A 130 -3.96 13.75 10.96
C PHE A 130 -4.22 15.24 11.22
N ASP A 131 -4.74 15.58 12.40
CA ASP A 131 -4.99 16.96 12.82
C ASP A 131 -3.70 17.75 13.06
N HIS A 132 -2.58 17.04 13.20
CA HIS A 132 -1.27 17.60 13.51
C HIS A 132 -0.24 17.43 12.38
N LEU A 133 -0.60 16.76 11.28
CA LEU A 133 0.33 16.55 10.17
C LEU A 133 0.47 17.81 9.32
N PRO A 134 1.70 18.12 8.85
CA PRO A 134 1.90 19.17 7.87
C PRO A 134 1.22 18.84 6.54
N ALA A 135 0.99 19.87 5.73
CA ALA A 135 0.47 19.72 4.37
C ALA A 135 1.32 18.72 3.56
N PRO A 136 0.70 17.86 2.74
CA PRO A 136 1.42 16.87 1.95
C PRO A 136 2.41 17.52 0.97
N ARG A 137 3.56 16.87 0.80
CA ARG A 137 4.48 17.11 -0.31
C ARG A 137 4.43 15.94 -1.29
N ALA A 138 4.57 16.23 -2.58
CA ALA A 138 4.63 15.22 -3.63
C ALA A 138 5.85 15.46 -4.52
N GLU A 139 6.65 14.42 -4.74
CA GLU A 139 7.85 14.46 -5.58
C GLU A 139 7.60 13.91 -7.00
N GLY A 140 6.34 13.62 -7.35
CA GLY A 140 5.99 13.04 -8.62
C GLY A 140 4.48 12.95 -8.87
N PRO A 141 4.07 12.34 -9.99
CA PRO A 141 2.68 12.37 -10.44
C PRO A 141 1.75 11.39 -9.71
N THR A 142 2.24 10.69 -8.69
CA THR A 142 1.48 9.71 -7.92
C THR A 142 1.66 9.95 -6.43
N ALA A 143 0.59 9.84 -5.65
CA ALA A 143 0.66 9.94 -4.19
C ALA A 143 -0.19 8.89 -3.48
N PHE A 144 0.21 8.56 -2.26
CA PHE A 144 -0.60 7.83 -1.31
C PHE A 144 -1.40 8.81 -0.44
N LEU A 145 -2.67 8.51 -0.21
CA LEU A 145 -3.55 9.28 0.66
C LEU A 145 -4.21 8.34 1.66
N SER A 146 -3.84 8.44 2.94
CA SER A 146 -4.50 7.64 3.98
C SER A 146 -5.90 8.18 4.23
N ILE A 147 -6.93 7.35 4.15
CA ILE A 147 -8.33 7.74 4.43
C ILE A 147 -8.87 7.12 5.72
N GLN A 148 -8.20 6.09 6.23
CA GLN A 148 -8.65 5.30 7.37
C GLN A 148 -7.46 4.73 8.12
N GLU A 149 -7.61 4.51 9.42
CA GLU A 149 -6.68 3.76 10.26
C GLU A 149 -7.39 2.69 11.06
N GLY A 150 -6.63 1.71 11.54
CA GLY A 150 -7.16 0.62 12.35
C GLY A 150 -8.11 -0.30 11.57
N CYS A 151 -8.57 -1.37 12.22
CA CYS A 151 -9.42 -2.36 11.60
C CYS A 151 -10.19 -3.17 12.64
N ASP A 152 -11.51 -3.22 12.50
CA ASP A 152 -12.41 -3.90 13.44
C ASP A 152 -12.86 -5.29 12.95
N LYS A 153 -12.18 -5.86 11.95
CA LYS A 153 -12.55 -7.18 11.42
C LYS A 153 -12.14 -8.34 12.32
N PHE A 154 -11.12 -8.16 13.17
CA PHE A 154 -10.61 -9.19 14.09
C PHE A 154 -10.46 -10.56 13.41
N CYS A 155 -9.90 -10.60 12.19
CA CYS A 155 -9.56 -11.87 11.55
C CYS A 155 -8.57 -12.62 12.45
N THR A 156 -8.80 -13.91 12.69
CA THR A 156 -8.12 -14.68 13.75
C THR A 156 -6.60 -14.79 13.56
N PHE A 157 -6.10 -14.55 12.34
CA PHE A 157 -4.67 -14.56 12.00
C PHE A 157 -4.03 -13.15 12.01
N CYS A 158 -4.81 -12.08 12.17
CA CYS A 158 -4.38 -10.72 11.91
C CYS A 158 -4.01 -9.97 13.20
N VAL A 159 -2.81 -9.40 13.23
CA VAL A 159 -2.30 -8.58 14.35
C VAL A 159 -2.75 -7.11 14.30
N VAL A 160 -3.34 -6.69 13.18
CA VAL A 160 -3.64 -5.27 12.92
C VAL A 160 -4.52 -4.63 13.99
N PRO A 161 -5.63 -5.23 14.45
CA PRO A 161 -6.47 -4.61 15.48
C PRO A 161 -5.69 -4.27 16.77
N TYR A 162 -4.71 -5.10 17.12
CA TYR A 162 -3.88 -4.94 18.32
C TYR A 162 -2.71 -3.97 18.14
N THR A 163 -2.29 -3.72 16.89
CA THR A 163 -1.09 -2.93 16.58
C THR A 163 -1.38 -1.61 15.85
N ARG A 164 -2.61 -1.40 15.40
CA ARG A 164 -3.05 -0.18 14.72
C ARG A 164 -4.39 0.36 15.24
N GLY A 165 -4.90 -0.20 16.34
CA GLY A 165 -6.08 0.31 17.03
C GLY A 165 -7.41 0.03 16.33
N ALA A 166 -8.47 0.60 16.90
CA ALA A 166 -9.83 0.53 16.38
C ALA A 166 -9.95 1.25 15.04
N GLU A 167 -10.93 0.82 14.24
CA GLU A 167 -11.21 1.43 12.95
C GLU A 167 -11.63 2.92 13.10
N PHE A 168 -10.97 3.78 12.34
CA PHE A 168 -11.26 5.22 12.29
C PHE A 168 -11.20 5.70 10.84
N SER A 169 -12.30 6.27 10.36
CA SER A 169 -12.38 6.91 9.05
C SER A 169 -12.18 8.42 9.18
N ARG A 170 -11.28 8.98 8.37
CA ARG A 170 -11.08 10.44 8.32
C ARG A 170 -12.33 11.15 7.80
N PRO A 171 -12.69 12.33 8.31
CA PRO A 171 -13.75 13.15 7.72
C PRO A 171 -13.52 13.39 6.22
N ALA A 172 -14.59 13.31 5.43
CA ALA A 172 -14.48 13.42 3.97
C ALA A 172 -13.93 14.78 3.53
N ALA A 173 -14.24 15.85 4.28
CA ALA A 173 -13.73 17.19 4.02
C ALA A 173 -12.20 17.24 4.06
N ASP A 174 -11.56 16.58 5.04
CA ASP A 174 -10.10 16.59 5.21
C ASP A 174 -9.43 15.76 4.12
N VAL A 175 -10.02 14.61 3.77
CA VAL A 175 -9.54 13.77 2.66
C VAL A 175 -9.59 14.55 1.34
N LEU A 176 -10.70 15.24 1.07
CA LEU A 176 -10.86 16.05 -0.14
C LEU A 176 -9.91 17.25 -0.16
N ALA A 177 -9.67 17.91 0.98
CA ALA A 177 -8.73 19.01 1.08
C ALA A 177 -7.28 18.55 0.79
N GLU A 178 -6.86 17.43 1.37
CA GLU A 178 -5.55 16.85 1.11
C GLU A 178 -5.40 16.38 -0.35
N ALA A 179 -6.43 15.75 -0.91
CA ALA A 179 -6.44 15.35 -2.32
C ALA A 179 -6.34 16.55 -3.27
N ARG A 180 -7.00 17.67 -2.96
CA ARG A 180 -6.87 18.92 -3.74
C ARG A 180 -5.46 19.51 -3.65
N ALA A 181 -4.86 19.53 -2.46
CA ALA A 181 -3.49 20.00 -2.28
C ALA A 181 -2.48 19.16 -3.08
N LEU A 182 -2.65 17.82 -3.05
CA LEU A 182 -1.84 16.90 -3.85
C LEU A 182 -2.02 17.16 -5.37
N ALA A 183 -3.26 17.33 -5.83
CA ALA A 183 -3.54 17.63 -7.24
C ALA A 183 -2.91 18.96 -7.69
N GLN A 184 -3.00 20.00 -6.87
CA GLN A 184 -2.34 21.30 -7.10
C GLN A 184 -0.81 21.19 -7.15
N ALA A 185 -0.22 20.25 -6.41
CA ALA A 185 1.20 19.92 -6.45
C ALA A 185 1.60 19.05 -7.67
N GLY A 186 0.68 18.79 -8.61
CA GLY A 186 0.95 18.05 -9.85
C GLY A 186 0.72 16.53 -9.75
N VAL A 187 0.14 16.03 -8.66
CA VAL A 187 -0.27 14.63 -8.55
C VAL A 187 -1.44 14.36 -9.47
N ARG A 188 -1.33 13.26 -10.24
CA ARG A 188 -2.31 12.83 -11.25
C ARG A 188 -3.04 11.55 -10.84
N GLU A 189 -2.41 10.72 -10.01
CA GLU A 189 -2.99 9.49 -9.47
C GLU A 189 -2.87 9.48 -7.94
N ILE A 190 -3.99 9.22 -7.26
CA ILE A 190 -4.03 9.00 -5.82
C ILE A 190 -4.38 7.54 -5.55
N THR A 191 -3.60 6.89 -4.68
CA THR A 191 -3.95 5.59 -4.10
C THR A 191 -4.39 5.78 -2.65
N LEU A 192 -5.68 5.55 -2.41
CA LEU A 192 -6.29 5.59 -1.09
C LEU A 192 -5.78 4.41 -0.24
N LEU A 193 -5.33 4.73 0.97
CA LEU A 193 -4.75 3.79 1.92
C LEU A 193 -5.58 3.68 3.20
N GLY A 194 -5.52 2.50 3.80
CA GLY A 194 -6.09 2.18 5.09
C GLY A 194 -5.67 0.76 5.48
N GLN A 195 -6.34 0.17 6.46
CA GLN A 195 -6.23 -1.27 6.74
C GLN A 195 -7.42 -2.04 6.13
N ASN A 196 -8.56 -1.37 5.95
CA ASN A 196 -9.72 -1.89 5.26
C ASN A 196 -10.50 -0.76 4.57
N VAL A 197 -9.96 -0.22 3.48
CA VAL A 197 -10.41 1.05 2.88
C VAL A 197 -11.88 1.06 2.43
N ASN A 198 -12.45 -0.08 2.07
CA ASN A 198 -13.84 -0.15 1.65
C ASN A 198 -14.83 -0.22 2.82
N ALA A 199 -14.36 -0.27 4.07
CA ALA A 199 -15.19 0.03 5.24
C ALA A 199 -15.21 1.52 5.59
N TYR A 200 -14.66 2.40 4.75
CA TYR A 200 -14.67 3.84 4.99
C TYR A 200 -16.08 4.35 5.28
N HIS A 201 -16.20 5.07 6.40
CA HIS A 201 -17.43 5.63 6.93
C HIS A 201 -17.15 7.01 7.54
N GLY A 202 -16.64 7.94 6.72
CA GLY A 202 -16.27 9.28 7.18
C GLY A 202 -17.45 10.25 7.25
N ASN A 203 -17.40 11.19 8.19
CA ASN A 203 -18.38 12.28 8.26
C ASN A 203 -18.38 13.08 6.94
N ALA A 204 -19.58 13.33 6.42
CA ALA A 204 -19.78 14.15 5.23
C ALA A 204 -19.32 15.60 5.47
N PRO A 205 -18.92 16.32 4.41
CA PRO A 205 -18.60 17.74 4.52
C PRO A 205 -19.83 18.55 4.99
N GLY A 206 -19.59 19.65 5.71
CA GLY A 206 -20.64 20.60 6.09
C GLY A 206 -21.38 20.30 7.41
N GLY A 207 -20.95 19.28 8.17
CA GLY A 207 -21.44 19.05 9.54
C GLY A 207 -22.90 18.59 9.62
N THR A 208 -23.42 18.00 8.55
CA THR A 208 -24.82 17.53 8.45
C THR A 208 -25.13 16.30 9.30
N GLY A 209 -24.11 15.63 9.84
CA GLY A 209 -24.23 14.34 10.52
C GLY A 209 -24.38 13.15 9.58
N GLU A 210 -24.37 13.38 8.26
CA GLU A 210 -24.35 12.31 7.26
C GLU A 210 -22.98 11.63 7.21
N THR A 211 -22.97 10.34 6.88
CA THR A 211 -21.74 9.55 6.71
C THR A 211 -21.60 9.13 5.26
N TRP A 212 -20.40 9.25 4.70
CA TRP A 212 -20.07 8.82 3.35
C TRP A 212 -19.35 7.47 3.36
N GLY A 213 -19.78 6.58 2.48
CA GLY A 213 -19.05 5.37 2.09
C GLY A 213 -17.94 5.63 1.07
N LEU A 214 -17.13 4.61 0.78
CA LEU A 214 -16.05 4.72 -0.20
C LEU A 214 -16.55 5.05 -1.62
N GLY A 215 -17.72 4.53 -2.03
CA GLY A 215 -18.32 4.83 -3.33
C GLY A 215 -18.61 6.32 -3.49
N ARG A 216 -19.32 6.93 -2.53
CA ARG A 216 -19.56 8.38 -2.49
C ARG A 216 -18.27 9.20 -2.44
N LEU A 217 -17.30 8.82 -1.60
CA LEU A 217 -16.00 9.50 -1.54
C LEU A 217 -15.27 9.45 -2.88
N SER A 218 -15.30 8.31 -3.57
CA SER A 218 -14.66 8.14 -4.88
C SER A 218 -15.25 9.06 -5.95
N ARG A 219 -16.58 9.25 -5.94
CA ARG A 219 -17.25 10.21 -6.84
C ARG A 219 -16.81 11.65 -6.55
N ALA A 220 -16.75 12.05 -5.27
CA ALA A 220 -16.31 13.39 -4.89
C ALA A 220 -14.83 13.64 -5.21
N LEU A 221 -13.96 12.65 -5.04
CA LEU A 221 -12.55 12.74 -5.44
C LEU A 221 -12.40 12.90 -6.96
N ALA A 222 -13.25 12.24 -7.75
CA ALA A 222 -13.20 12.32 -9.20
C ALA A 222 -13.58 13.71 -9.76
N GLU A 223 -14.25 14.55 -8.97
CA GLU A 223 -14.56 15.94 -9.30
C GLU A 223 -13.36 16.89 -9.12
N ILE A 224 -12.26 16.43 -8.50
CA ILE A 224 -11.06 17.24 -8.30
C ILE A 224 -10.32 17.42 -9.62
N GLU A 225 -10.18 18.68 -10.06
CA GLU A 225 -9.41 19.04 -11.24
C GLU A 225 -7.95 18.56 -11.15
N GLY A 226 -7.43 18.01 -12.25
CA GLY A 226 -6.08 17.47 -12.34
C GLY A 226 -5.95 16.00 -11.92
N LEU A 227 -6.84 15.49 -11.06
CA LEU A 227 -6.84 14.10 -10.62
C LEU A 227 -7.49 13.21 -11.69
N VAL A 228 -6.66 12.38 -12.35
CA VAL A 228 -7.11 11.55 -13.49
C VAL A 228 -7.24 10.08 -13.13
N ARG A 229 -6.67 9.64 -12.00
CA ARG A 229 -6.76 8.26 -11.52
C ARG A 229 -6.94 8.17 -10.01
N ILE A 230 -7.85 7.31 -9.60
CA ILE A 230 -8.11 6.94 -8.23
C ILE A 230 -7.93 5.43 -8.13
N ARG A 231 -7.15 5.02 -7.13
CA ARG A 231 -6.99 3.62 -6.74
C ARG A 231 -7.25 3.49 -5.25
N TYR A 232 -7.51 2.28 -4.84
CA TYR A 232 -7.49 1.92 -3.44
C TYR A 232 -6.91 0.51 -3.30
N THR A 233 -6.35 0.21 -2.14
CA THR A 233 -5.84 -1.12 -1.82
C THR A 233 -6.19 -1.44 -0.37
N THR A 234 -6.10 -2.71 0.01
CA THR A 234 -6.56 -3.26 1.30
C THR A 234 -8.08 -3.20 1.47
N SER A 235 -8.78 -4.16 0.86
CA SER A 235 -10.24 -4.26 0.93
C SER A 235 -10.70 -5.58 1.55
N HIS A 236 -11.95 -5.62 1.97
CA HIS A 236 -12.59 -6.79 2.54
C HIS A 236 -13.90 -7.12 1.80
N PRO A 237 -14.14 -8.38 1.36
CA PRO A 237 -15.35 -8.75 0.62
C PRO A 237 -16.66 -8.32 1.27
N ARG A 238 -16.78 -8.46 2.59
CA ARG A 238 -17.97 -8.01 3.36
C ARG A 238 -18.33 -6.53 3.20
N ASP A 239 -17.36 -5.66 2.91
CA ASP A 239 -17.59 -4.21 2.80
C ASP A 239 -17.60 -3.77 1.33
N MET A 240 -17.76 -4.71 0.39
CA MET A 240 -17.95 -4.38 -1.01
C MET A 240 -19.45 -4.14 -1.26
N ASP A 241 -19.90 -2.94 -0.88
CA ASP A 241 -21.30 -2.54 -1.04
C ASP A 241 -21.67 -2.17 -2.48
N GLU A 242 -22.97 -2.04 -2.71
CA GLU A 242 -23.55 -1.69 -4.01
C GLU A 242 -23.12 -0.30 -4.50
N ASP A 243 -22.93 0.66 -3.59
CA ASP A 243 -22.52 2.02 -3.93
C ASP A 243 -21.08 2.06 -4.48
N LEU A 244 -20.16 1.31 -3.87
CA LEU A 244 -18.79 1.16 -4.34
C LEU A 244 -18.71 0.33 -5.63
N MET A 245 -19.47 -0.77 -5.74
CA MET A 245 -19.51 -1.56 -6.96
C MET A 245 -20.03 -0.74 -8.15
N SER A 246 -21.10 0.03 -7.96
CA SER A 246 -21.61 0.93 -9.01
C SER A 246 -20.68 2.11 -9.29
N ALA A 247 -19.89 2.59 -8.32
CA ALA A 247 -18.86 3.60 -8.57
C ALA A 247 -17.80 3.11 -9.58
N HIS A 248 -17.49 1.80 -9.61
CA HIS A 248 -16.62 1.24 -10.65
C HIS A 248 -17.21 1.36 -12.06
N ARG A 249 -18.54 1.38 -12.21
CA ARG A 249 -19.19 1.68 -13.50
C ARG A 249 -19.16 3.18 -13.80
N ASP A 250 -19.52 3.99 -12.80
CA ASP A 250 -19.89 5.39 -13.01
C ASP A 250 -18.70 6.37 -12.96
N VAL A 251 -17.56 5.97 -12.38
CA VAL A 251 -16.38 6.83 -12.18
C VAL A 251 -15.22 6.37 -13.07
N PRO A 252 -14.97 7.03 -14.22
CA PRO A 252 -13.87 6.65 -15.12
C PRO A 252 -12.48 6.73 -14.49
N GLN A 253 -12.29 7.68 -13.56
CA GLN A 253 -11.05 7.88 -12.80
C GLN A 253 -10.79 6.70 -11.86
N LEU A 254 -11.82 5.97 -11.40
CA LEU A 254 -11.64 4.80 -10.58
C LEU A 254 -11.10 3.67 -11.45
N MET A 255 -9.88 3.23 -11.16
CA MET A 255 -9.16 2.32 -12.06
C MET A 255 -9.73 0.90 -12.02
N PRO A 256 -9.74 0.19 -13.17
CA PRO A 256 -10.31 -1.16 -13.33
C PRO A 256 -9.43 -2.26 -12.72
N PHE A 257 -8.81 -2.00 -11.57
CA PHE A 257 -8.00 -2.97 -10.86
C PHE A 257 -8.39 -2.97 -9.39
N LEU A 258 -8.94 -4.09 -8.95
CA LEU A 258 -9.44 -4.26 -7.60
C LEU A 258 -8.66 -5.34 -6.87
N HIS A 259 -8.00 -4.95 -5.80
CA HIS A 259 -7.41 -5.88 -4.85
C HIS A 259 -8.45 -6.24 -3.77
N LEU A 260 -9.02 -7.44 -3.86
CA LEU A 260 -10.07 -7.96 -2.98
C LEU A 260 -9.66 -9.33 -2.39
N PRO A 261 -8.88 -9.33 -1.28
CA PRO A 261 -8.45 -10.53 -0.58
C PRO A 261 -9.58 -11.45 -0.09
N VAL A 262 -9.66 -12.66 -0.65
CA VAL A 262 -10.54 -13.73 -0.14
C VAL A 262 -9.89 -14.56 0.97
N GLN A 263 -8.55 -14.71 0.94
CA GLN A 263 -7.72 -15.53 1.85
C GLN A 263 -7.83 -17.04 1.65
N SER A 264 -9.03 -17.60 1.46
CA SER A 264 -9.28 -19.03 1.19
C SER A 264 -10.53 -19.23 0.33
N GLY A 265 -10.63 -20.35 -0.38
CA GLY A 265 -11.87 -20.75 -1.08
C GLY A 265 -12.74 -21.74 -0.31
N SER A 266 -12.39 -22.08 0.94
CA SER A 266 -13.20 -22.96 1.79
C SER A 266 -14.00 -22.18 2.82
N ASP A 267 -15.33 -22.34 2.83
CA ASP A 267 -16.21 -21.71 3.82
C ASP A 267 -15.84 -22.07 5.27
N ARG A 268 -15.38 -23.30 5.50
CA ARG A 268 -14.95 -23.72 6.84
C ARG A 268 -13.71 -22.95 7.29
N ILE A 269 -12.74 -22.76 6.40
CA ILE A 269 -11.51 -22.00 6.70
C ILE A 269 -11.81 -20.50 6.78
N LEU A 270 -12.65 -19.95 5.89
CA LEU A 270 -13.11 -18.57 5.96
C LEU A 270 -13.82 -18.27 7.30
N ALA A 271 -14.67 -19.19 7.76
CA ALA A 271 -15.31 -19.09 9.07
C ALA A 271 -14.28 -19.16 10.22
N ALA A 272 -13.33 -20.10 10.18
CA ALA A 272 -12.27 -20.21 11.18
C ALA A 272 -11.34 -18.98 11.21
N MET A 273 -11.12 -18.35 10.05
CA MET A 273 -10.40 -17.09 9.90
C MET A 273 -11.17 -15.86 10.41
N ASN A 274 -12.44 -16.02 10.82
CA ASN A 274 -13.38 -14.94 11.13
C ASN A 274 -13.53 -13.94 9.96
N ARG A 275 -13.68 -14.46 8.74
CA ARG A 275 -13.87 -13.62 7.54
C ARG A 275 -15.30 -13.12 7.36
N GLY A 276 -16.29 -13.80 7.93
CA GLY A 276 -17.70 -13.41 7.89
C GLY A 276 -18.31 -13.30 6.48
N HIS A 277 -17.76 -14.03 5.50
CA HIS A 277 -18.31 -14.24 4.17
C HIS A 277 -17.95 -15.65 3.70
N THR A 278 -18.68 -16.13 2.70
CA THR A 278 -18.50 -17.44 2.06
C THR A 278 -17.86 -17.30 0.68
N ARG A 279 -17.48 -18.43 0.08
CA ARG A 279 -17.08 -18.55 -1.32
C ARG A 279 -18.17 -17.99 -2.24
N ASP A 280 -19.44 -18.31 -1.98
CA ASP A 280 -20.57 -17.86 -2.79
C ASP A 280 -20.82 -16.35 -2.68
N ASP A 281 -20.63 -15.76 -1.48
CA ASP A 281 -20.66 -14.30 -1.33
C ASP A 281 -19.59 -13.64 -2.21
N TYR A 282 -18.37 -14.17 -2.19
CA TYR A 282 -17.28 -13.66 -3.01
C TYR A 282 -17.58 -13.76 -4.50
N ARG A 283 -18.12 -14.89 -4.96
CA ARG A 283 -18.55 -15.09 -6.35
C ARG A 283 -19.59 -14.06 -6.78
N ARG A 284 -20.64 -13.85 -5.98
CA ARG A 284 -21.68 -12.85 -6.26
C ARG A 284 -21.11 -11.43 -6.40
N ILE A 285 -20.17 -11.07 -5.53
CA ILE A 285 -19.49 -9.76 -5.61
C ILE A 285 -18.72 -9.65 -6.93
N VAL A 286 -17.95 -10.69 -7.29
CA VAL A 286 -17.18 -10.70 -8.54
C VAL A 286 -18.08 -10.63 -9.77
N ASP A 287 -19.17 -11.40 -9.81
CA ASP A 287 -20.11 -11.40 -10.92
C ASP A 287 -20.79 -10.04 -11.09
N THR A 288 -21.19 -9.42 -9.97
CA THR A 288 -21.80 -8.08 -9.96
C THR A 288 -20.81 -7.02 -10.46
N LEU A 289 -19.57 -7.05 -9.96
CA LEU A 289 -18.50 -6.15 -10.40
C LEU A 289 -18.19 -6.31 -11.89
N ARG A 290 -18.14 -7.53 -12.41
CA ARG A 290 -17.93 -7.80 -13.85
C ARG A 290 -19.13 -7.35 -14.69
N GLY A 291 -20.34 -7.42 -14.15
CA GLY A 291 -21.53 -6.83 -14.78
C GLY A 291 -21.44 -5.30 -14.89
N TYR A 292 -20.88 -4.63 -13.87
CA TYR A 292 -20.69 -3.19 -13.86
C TYR A 292 -19.47 -2.70 -14.64
N ARG A 293 -18.38 -3.45 -14.60
CA ARG A 293 -17.13 -3.12 -15.23
C ARG A 293 -16.51 -4.38 -15.85
N PRO A 294 -16.87 -4.72 -17.10
CA PRO A 294 -16.42 -5.96 -17.75
C PRO A 294 -14.90 -6.10 -17.90
N ASP A 295 -14.17 -4.99 -17.90
CA ASP A 295 -12.71 -4.96 -18.00
C ASP A 295 -12.00 -4.98 -16.63
N ILE A 296 -12.73 -5.16 -15.52
CA ILE A 296 -12.13 -5.17 -14.18
C ILE A 296 -11.19 -6.37 -13.99
N ALA A 297 -9.95 -6.07 -13.61
CA ALA A 297 -8.96 -7.03 -13.22
C ALA A 297 -8.97 -7.20 -11.70
N LEU A 298 -8.95 -8.45 -11.24
CA LEU A 298 -8.97 -8.78 -9.82
C LEU A 298 -7.59 -9.20 -9.33
N SER A 299 -7.31 -8.81 -8.09
CA SER A 299 -6.21 -9.31 -7.30
C SER A 299 -6.69 -9.79 -5.94
N SER A 300 -6.03 -10.79 -5.37
CA SER A 300 -6.38 -11.32 -4.05
C SER A 300 -5.13 -11.75 -3.27
N ASP A 301 -5.31 -11.91 -1.96
CA ASP A 301 -4.37 -12.59 -1.08
C ASP A 301 -4.89 -13.99 -0.75
N PHE A 302 -3.95 -14.93 -0.59
CA PHE A 302 -4.21 -16.31 -0.15
C PHE A 302 -3.28 -16.72 0.98
N ILE A 303 -3.82 -17.46 1.95
CA ILE A 303 -3.06 -18.03 3.06
C ILE A 303 -3.20 -19.55 2.98
N VAL A 304 -2.09 -20.25 2.74
CA VAL A 304 -2.05 -21.72 2.75
C VAL A 304 -1.60 -22.25 4.11
N GLY A 305 -2.14 -23.39 4.51
CA GLY A 305 -1.78 -24.06 5.75
C GLY A 305 -2.32 -23.37 6.99
N TYR A 306 -3.48 -22.70 6.89
CA TYR A 306 -4.20 -22.19 8.06
C TYR A 306 -4.49 -23.34 9.05
N PRO A 307 -4.49 -23.11 10.37
CA PRO A 307 -4.76 -24.18 11.33
C PRO A 307 -6.05 -24.95 11.03
N GLY A 308 -5.91 -26.27 10.89
CA GLY A 308 -6.99 -27.19 10.56
C GLY A 308 -7.26 -27.35 9.06
N GLU A 309 -6.54 -26.71 8.14
CA GLU A 309 -6.71 -26.87 6.68
C GLU A 309 -6.32 -28.28 6.20
N SER A 310 -7.31 -29.04 5.70
CA SER A 310 -7.10 -30.33 5.04
C SER A 310 -6.96 -30.17 3.52
N ASP A 311 -6.66 -31.28 2.84
CA ASP A 311 -6.49 -31.29 1.39
C ASP A 311 -7.77 -30.91 0.65
N ALA A 312 -8.95 -31.22 1.20
CA ALA A 312 -10.23 -30.83 0.63
C ALA A 312 -10.44 -29.31 0.68
N GLU A 313 -10.01 -28.63 1.75
CA GLU A 313 -10.14 -27.17 1.82
C GLU A 313 -9.09 -26.43 1.00
N PHE A 314 -7.89 -27.03 0.87
CA PHE A 314 -6.90 -26.53 -0.08
C PHE A 314 -7.41 -26.68 -1.52
N ALA A 315 -7.98 -27.84 -1.89
CA ALA A 315 -8.58 -28.06 -3.20
C ALA A 315 -9.70 -27.05 -3.50
N ALA A 316 -10.61 -26.79 -2.55
CA ALA A 316 -11.64 -25.76 -2.71
C ALA A 316 -11.07 -24.35 -2.96
N THR A 317 -9.90 -24.05 -2.37
CA THR A 317 -9.17 -22.79 -2.65
C THR A 317 -8.62 -22.76 -4.07
N MET A 318 -8.04 -23.86 -4.55
CA MET A 318 -7.55 -23.97 -5.92
C MET A 318 -8.68 -23.90 -6.96
N GLU A 319 -9.84 -24.49 -6.68
CA GLU A 319 -11.02 -24.37 -7.53
C GLU A 319 -11.50 -22.93 -7.66
N LEU A 320 -11.55 -22.18 -6.55
CA LEU A 320 -11.93 -20.77 -6.59
C LEU A 320 -10.91 -19.94 -7.40
N ILE A 321 -9.62 -20.26 -7.29
CA ILE A 321 -8.56 -19.61 -8.07
C ILE A 321 -8.78 -19.82 -9.57
N ASP A 322 -9.03 -21.07 -9.99
CA ASP A 322 -9.27 -21.42 -11.39
C ASP A 322 -10.52 -20.72 -11.94
N GLU A 323 -11.60 -20.77 -11.17
CA GLU A 323 -12.90 -20.22 -11.54
C GLU A 323 -12.90 -18.70 -11.72
N ILE A 324 -12.25 -17.97 -10.80
CA ILE A 324 -12.26 -16.50 -10.83
C ILE A 324 -11.23 -15.98 -11.82
N GLY A 325 -10.00 -16.50 -11.81
CA GLY A 325 -8.90 -15.97 -12.60
C GLY A 325 -8.40 -14.61 -12.11
N PHE A 326 -7.19 -14.58 -11.54
CA PHE A 326 -6.61 -13.37 -10.95
C PHE A 326 -5.49 -12.79 -11.82
N ALA A 327 -5.52 -11.47 -12.03
CA ALA A 327 -4.50 -10.76 -12.80
C ALA A 327 -3.18 -10.59 -12.01
N GLN A 328 -3.29 -10.56 -10.68
CA GLN A 328 -2.17 -10.52 -9.76
C GLN A 328 -2.61 -11.11 -8.44
N SER A 329 -1.76 -11.89 -7.77
CA SER A 329 -2.08 -12.41 -6.44
C SER A 329 -0.88 -12.33 -5.52
N PHE A 330 -1.16 -12.31 -4.22
CA PHE A 330 -0.17 -12.53 -3.20
C PHE A 330 -0.56 -13.78 -2.43
N PHE A 331 0.41 -14.62 -2.11
CA PHE A 331 0.16 -15.89 -1.47
C PHE A 331 1.26 -16.15 -0.44
N PHE A 332 0.84 -16.64 0.72
CA PHE A 332 1.71 -16.78 1.88
C PHE A 332 1.40 -18.08 2.60
N LYS A 333 2.42 -18.66 3.22
CA LYS A 333 2.19 -19.68 4.25
C LYS A 333 1.62 -19.00 5.49
N TYR A 334 0.68 -19.66 6.14
CA TYR A 334 0.24 -19.24 7.46
C TYR A 334 1.42 -19.19 8.43
N SER A 335 1.61 -18.04 9.06
CA SER A 335 2.67 -17.76 10.03
C SER A 335 2.04 -17.33 11.34
N ARG A 336 2.35 -18.07 12.41
CA ARG A 336 1.82 -17.81 13.75
C ARG A 336 2.26 -16.43 14.21
N ARG A 337 1.32 -15.65 14.74
CA ARG A 337 1.59 -14.34 15.34
C ARG A 337 1.24 -14.34 16.82
N PRO A 338 2.21 -14.04 17.71
CA PRO A 338 1.91 -13.85 19.12
C PRO A 338 0.72 -12.91 19.31
N GLY A 339 -0.21 -13.27 20.20
CA GLY A 339 -1.42 -12.51 20.51
C GLY A 339 -2.62 -12.75 19.57
N THR A 340 -2.46 -13.46 18.45
CA THR A 340 -3.59 -13.77 17.56
C THR A 340 -4.29 -15.09 17.94
N PRO A 341 -5.63 -15.19 17.83
CA PRO A 341 -6.36 -16.42 18.13
C PRO A 341 -5.84 -17.66 17.36
N ALA A 342 -5.57 -17.52 16.06
CA ALA A 342 -5.10 -18.62 15.22
C ALA A 342 -3.72 -19.16 15.65
N ALA A 343 -2.92 -18.35 16.34
CA ALA A 343 -1.60 -18.79 16.82
C ALA A 343 -1.71 -19.79 17.98
N ALA A 344 -2.82 -19.79 18.71
CA ALA A 344 -3.08 -20.70 19.83
C ALA A 344 -3.81 -21.99 19.42
N GLU A 345 -4.28 -22.08 18.16
CA GLU A 345 -4.99 -23.27 17.66
C GLU A 345 -4.08 -24.50 17.59
N ARG A 346 -4.59 -25.67 17.96
CA ARG A 346 -3.82 -26.93 17.99
C ARG A 346 -3.60 -27.54 16.60
N GLY A 347 -4.48 -27.27 15.65
CA GLY A 347 -4.46 -27.86 14.30
C GLY A 347 -3.39 -27.28 13.37
N GLN A 348 -2.21 -26.93 13.86
CA GLN A 348 -1.15 -26.34 13.03
C GLN A 348 -0.71 -27.33 11.94
N ILE A 349 -0.56 -26.82 10.72
CA ILE A 349 -0.14 -27.61 9.57
C ILE A 349 1.40 -27.71 9.52
N PRO A 350 1.98 -28.89 9.25
CA PRO A 350 3.43 -29.06 9.05
C PRO A 350 4.00 -28.17 7.94
N GLU A 351 5.22 -27.65 8.11
CA GLU A 351 5.82 -26.67 7.18
C GLU A 351 6.11 -27.23 5.79
N ASP A 352 6.40 -28.53 5.68
CA ASP A 352 6.56 -29.25 4.41
C ASP A 352 5.24 -29.27 3.62
N VAL A 353 4.12 -29.58 4.28
CA VAL A 353 2.78 -29.53 3.65
C VAL A 353 2.44 -28.11 3.20
N LYS A 354 2.74 -27.09 4.03
CA LYS A 354 2.55 -25.68 3.62
C LYS A 354 3.39 -25.31 2.42
N ALA A 355 4.63 -25.79 2.35
CA ALA A 355 5.54 -25.50 1.24
C ALA A 355 5.07 -26.15 -0.07
N GLU A 356 4.61 -27.41 -0.02
CA GLU A 356 4.02 -28.11 -1.17
C GLU A 356 2.78 -27.37 -1.69
N ARG A 357 1.84 -27.03 -0.80
CA ARG A 357 0.61 -26.28 -1.14
C ARG A 357 0.93 -24.91 -1.72
N LEU A 358 1.89 -24.19 -1.13
CA LEU A 358 2.32 -22.88 -1.64
C LEU A 358 2.87 -23.01 -3.06
N SER A 359 3.71 -24.01 -3.32
CA SER A 359 4.31 -24.24 -4.65
C SER A 359 3.24 -24.53 -5.69
N ALA A 360 2.30 -25.44 -5.39
CA ALA A 360 1.20 -25.76 -6.30
C ALA A 360 0.30 -24.56 -6.60
N MET A 361 -0.01 -23.74 -5.57
CA MET A 361 -0.77 -22.50 -5.74
C MET A 361 -0.01 -21.46 -6.56
N GLN A 362 1.29 -21.31 -6.31
CA GLN A 362 2.18 -20.37 -7.01
C GLN A 362 2.19 -20.65 -8.52
N ASP A 363 2.33 -21.92 -8.92
CA ASP A 363 2.40 -22.30 -10.34
C ASP A 363 1.15 -21.85 -11.11
N VAL A 364 -0.04 -22.02 -10.52
CA VAL A 364 -1.32 -21.61 -11.11
C VAL A 364 -1.44 -20.10 -11.15
N LEU A 365 -1.23 -19.41 -10.02
CA LEU A 365 -1.41 -17.96 -9.92
C LEU A 365 -0.41 -17.18 -10.79
N GLU A 366 0.85 -17.61 -10.85
CA GLU A 366 1.81 -17.01 -11.76
C GLU A 366 1.48 -17.32 -13.23
N GLY A 367 0.90 -18.49 -13.51
CA GLY A 367 0.36 -18.82 -14.83
C GLY A 367 -0.74 -17.85 -15.26
N GLN A 368 -1.71 -17.58 -14.38
CA GLN A 368 -2.78 -16.62 -14.62
C GLN A 368 -2.23 -15.20 -14.84
N GLN A 369 -1.28 -14.75 -14.02
CA GLN A 369 -0.63 -13.45 -14.19
C GLN A 369 0.11 -13.34 -15.53
N ARG A 370 0.86 -14.38 -15.94
CA ARG A 370 1.53 -14.42 -17.24
C ARG A 370 0.52 -14.35 -18.38
N ALA A 371 -0.59 -15.09 -18.29
CA ALA A 371 -1.65 -15.06 -19.29
C ALA A 371 -2.30 -13.67 -19.40
N PHE A 372 -2.58 -13.02 -18.26
CA PHE A 372 -3.11 -11.64 -18.24
C PHE A 372 -2.16 -10.64 -18.90
N ASN A 373 -0.86 -10.71 -18.59
CA ASN A 373 0.16 -9.89 -19.22
C ASN A 373 0.27 -10.17 -20.73
N ALA A 374 0.29 -11.43 -21.14
CA ALA A 374 0.31 -11.83 -22.55
C ALA A 374 -0.92 -11.30 -23.31
N ALA A 375 -2.10 -11.37 -22.71
CA ALA A 375 -3.34 -10.83 -23.27
C ALA A 375 -3.36 -9.30 -23.39
N SER A 376 -2.36 -8.60 -22.84
CA SER A 376 -2.19 -7.16 -23.01
C SER A 376 -1.47 -6.80 -24.31
N VAL A 377 -0.71 -7.73 -24.90
CA VAL A 377 0.03 -7.51 -26.16
C VAL A 377 -0.92 -7.17 -27.30
N GLY A 378 -0.58 -6.15 -28.08
CA GLY A 378 -1.39 -5.65 -29.18
C GLY A 378 -2.48 -4.66 -28.76
N LYS A 379 -2.85 -4.61 -27.47
CA LYS A 379 -3.80 -3.62 -26.94
C LYS A 379 -3.14 -2.26 -26.79
N THR A 380 -3.93 -1.20 -26.95
CA THR A 380 -3.54 0.16 -26.58
C THR A 380 -4.08 0.42 -25.18
N LEU A 381 -3.21 0.76 -24.25
CA LEU A 381 -3.55 1.07 -22.86
C LEU A 381 -3.16 2.50 -22.55
N ASP A 382 -4.00 3.20 -21.79
CA ASP A 382 -3.64 4.48 -21.21
C ASP A 382 -2.60 4.25 -20.12
N VAL A 383 -1.40 4.80 -20.26
CA VAL A 383 -0.30 4.61 -19.32
C VAL A 383 0.07 5.95 -18.69
N LEU A 384 0.03 6.01 -17.35
CA LEU A 384 0.57 7.16 -16.62
C LEU A 384 2.08 6.99 -16.53
N LEU A 385 2.84 7.88 -17.16
CA LEU A 385 4.30 7.89 -17.09
C LEU A 385 4.74 8.61 -15.81
N THR A 386 5.56 7.96 -14.99
CA THR A 386 5.87 8.41 -13.64
C THR A 386 7.33 8.80 -13.44
N GLY A 387 8.23 8.40 -14.33
CA GLY A 387 9.65 8.74 -14.18
C GLY A 387 10.53 8.17 -15.29
N SER A 388 11.84 8.40 -15.14
CA SER A 388 12.86 7.83 -16.02
C SER A 388 13.06 6.34 -15.74
N GLY A 389 13.28 5.57 -16.81
CA GLY A 389 13.61 4.15 -16.75
C GLY A 389 15.09 3.88 -16.52
N ARG A 390 15.49 2.62 -16.69
CA ARG A 390 16.88 2.18 -16.49
C ARG A 390 17.79 2.57 -17.65
N HIS A 391 17.24 2.70 -18.85
CA HIS A 391 17.99 3.02 -20.06
C HIS A 391 17.85 4.50 -20.46
N PRO A 392 18.88 5.11 -21.09
CA PRO A 392 18.77 6.46 -21.63
C PRO A 392 17.59 6.59 -22.61
N GLY A 393 16.80 7.66 -22.48
CA GLY A 393 15.61 7.90 -23.32
C GLY A 393 14.41 6.99 -23.01
N GLN A 394 14.47 6.16 -21.98
CA GLN A 394 13.36 5.32 -21.53
C GLN A 394 12.58 6.01 -20.42
N LEU A 395 11.25 6.00 -20.51
CA LEU A 395 10.35 6.32 -19.40
C LEU A 395 9.65 5.06 -18.89
N VAL A 396 9.24 5.12 -17.62
CA VAL A 396 8.44 4.08 -16.97
C VAL A 396 7.11 4.64 -16.49
N GLY A 397 6.12 3.78 -16.41
CA GLY A 397 4.77 4.13 -15.98
C GLY A 397 3.96 2.91 -15.56
N ARG A 398 2.67 3.13 -15.33
CA ARG A 398 1.72 2.08 -14.94
C ARG A 398 0.50 2.06 -15.86
N SER A 399 0.13 0.85 -16.29
CA SER A 399 -1.13 0.61 -17.00
C SER A 399 -2.34 0.86 -16.08
N PRO A 400 -3.57 0.85 -16.60
CA PRO A 400 -4.77 0.91 -15.75
C PRO A 400 -4.81 -0.23 -14.73
N TYR A 401 -4.15 -1.35 -15.02
CA TYR A 401 -4.09 -2.57 -14.19
C TYR A 401 -2.82 -2.70 -13.32
N LEU A 402 -2.13 -1.59 -13.04
CA LEU A 402 -0.86 -1.54 -12.28
C LEU A 402 0.32 -2.32 -12.87
N GLN A 403 0.21 -2.85 -14.09
CA GLN A 403 1.35 -3.47 -14.77
C GLN A 403 2.44 -2.41 -15.02
N PRO A 404 3.71 -2.67 -14.67
CA PRO A 404 4.81 -1.82 -15.06
C PRO A 404 4.91 -1.75 -16.58
N VAL A 405 4.98 -0.54 -17.14
CA VAL A 405 5.16 -0.32 -18.58
C VAL A 405 6.40 0.54 -18.78
N HIS A 406 7.21 0.22 -19.79
CA HIS A 406 8.28 1.09 -20.25
C HIS A 406 8.13 1.42 -21.74
N VAL A 407 8.59 2.62 -22.11
CA VAL A 407 8.52 3.15 -23.49
C VAL A 407 9.68 4.11 -23.75
N GLY A 408 10.15 4.19 -24.99
CA GLY A 408 11.08 5.24 -25.41
C GLY A 408 10.36 6.58 -25.55
N ALA A 409 10.73 7.59 -24.75
CA ALA A 409 10.03 8.86 -24.68
C ALA A 409 10.86 9.97 -24.06
N ASP A 410 10.57 11.22 -24.44
CA ASP A 410 11.15 12.42 -23.82
C ASP A 410 10.59 12.66 -22.40
N LYS A 411 11.42 13.15 -21.49
CA LYS A 411 11.06 13.42 -20.07
C LYS A 411 9.86 14.35 -19.90
N ARG A 412 9.53 15.20 -20.89
CA ARG A 412 8.34 16.07 -20.88
C ARG A 412 7.02 15.31 -20.68
N TRP A 413 7.00 14.01 -20.96
CA TRP A 413 5.80 13.17 -20.82
C TRP A 413 5.58 12.64 -19.40
N ILE A 414 6.53 12.84 -18.47
CA ILE A 414 6.34 12.47 -17.07
C ILE A 414 5.14 13.24 -16.50
N GLY A 415 4.24 12.53 -15.81
CA GLY A 415 2.97 13.06 -15.32
C GLY A 415 1.85 13.11 -16.37
N SER A 416 2.08 12.62 -17.58
CA SER A 416 1.04 12.50 -18.61
C SER A 416 0.48 11.08 -18.67
N VAL A 417 -0.82 10.98 -18.96
CA VAL A 417 -1.45 9.72 -19.35
C VAL A 417 -1.41 9.64 -20.87
N VAL A 418 -0.70 8.66 -21.40
CA VAL A 418 -0.47 8.50 -22.85
C VAL A 418 -1.00 7.15 -23.33
N PRO A 419 -1.70 7.10 -24.49
CA PRO A 419 -2.13 5.85 -25.08
C PRO A 419 -0.92 5.14 -25.72
N LEU A 420 -0.54 3.99 -25.17
CA LEU A 420 0.59 3.20 -25.64
C LEU A 420 0.16 1.82 -26.08
N ARG A 421 0.64 1.37 -27.23
CA ARG A 421 0.42 0.00 -27.71
C ARG A 421 1.42 -0.92 -27.06
N ILE A 422 0.94 -1.93 -26.33
CA ILE A 422 1.81 -2.94 -25.73
C ILE A 422 2.37 -3.83 -26.84
N ALA A 423 3.69 -3.91 -26.93
CA ALA A 423 4.41 -4.63 -27.97
C ALA A 423 5.00 -5.94 -27.45
N THR A 424 5.53 -5.96 -26.23
CA THR A 424 6.20 -7.11 -25.65
C THR A 424 5.82 -7.31 -24.19
N VAL A 425 5.94 -8.55 -23.73
CA VAL A 425 5.90 -8.92 -22.32
C VAL A 425 7.30 -9.35 -21.92
N GLU A 426 7.84 -8.69 -20.92
CA GLU A 426 9.09 -9.08 -20.28
C GLU A 426 8.79 -9.77 -18.95
N ARG A 427 9.83 -10.21 -18.24
CA ARG A 427 9.68 -10.95 -16.98
C ARG A 427 8.82 -10.23 -15.95
N ASN A 428 9.00 -8.91 -15.82
CA ASN A 428 8.37 -8.10 -14.76
C ASN A 428 7.72 -6.81 -15.29
N SER A 429 7.60 -6.66 -16.61
CA SER A 429 7.15 -5.40 -17.24
C SER A 429 6.59 -5.64 -18.63
N LEU A 430 5.88 -4.64 -19.13
CA LEU A 430 5.41 -4.57 -20.51
C LEU A 430 6.25 -3.55 -21.28
N GLY A 431 6.74 -3.95 -22.45
CA GLY A 431 7.35 -3.04 -23.41
C GLY A 431 6.29 -2.46 -24.31
N ALA A 432 6.21 -1.13 -24.39
CA ALA A 432 5.23 -0.44 -25.20
C ALA A 432 5.86 0.46 -26.26
N VAL A 433 5.08 0.75 -27.29
CA VAL A 433 5.41 1.67 -28.38
C VAL A 433 4.30 2.70 -28.55
N TRP A 434 4.65 3.86 -29.10
CA TRP A 434 3.66 4.88 -29.45
C TRP A 434 2.68 4.32 -30.50
N GLY A 435 1.38 4.51 -30.28
CA GLY A 435 0.34 4.12 -31.24
C GLY A 435 0.37 4.99 -32.50
N THR A 436 -0.16 4.47 -33.62
CA THR A 436 -0.23 5.18 -34.92
C THR A 436 -1.26 6.30 -34.98
N ALA A 437 -2.07 6.52 -33.93
CA ALA A 437 -3.01 7.63 -33.84
C ALA A 437 -2.65 8.51 -32.64
N MET A 438 -2.03 9.66 -32.90
CA MET A 438 -2.00 10.77 -31.94
C MET A 438 -3.40 11.41 -31.86
N GLY A 439 -4.36 10.70 -31.27
CA GLY A 439 -5.67 11.24 -30.92
C GLY A 439 -5.66 11.80 -29.51
N SER A 440 -6.01 13.09 -29.36
CA SER A 440 -6.26 13.83 -28.12
C SER A 440 -5.48 13.35 -26.88
N ILE A 441 -4.21 13.71 -26.79
CA ILE A 441 -3.45 13.69 -25.53
C ILE A 441 -4.19 14.57 -24.52
N ARG A 442 -4.62 14.01 -23.38
CA ARG A 442 -5.19 14.80 -22.28
C ARG A 442 -4.08 15.54 -21.53
N ASN A 443 -3.60 16.64 -22.11
CA ASN A 443 -2.79 17.63 -21.40
C ASN A 443 -3.73 18.56 -20.64
N ALA A 444 -3.67 18.54 -19.31
CA ALA A 444 -4.42 19.46 -18.45
C ALA A 444 -3.58 20.68 -18.04
N VAL A 445 -2.51 20.97 -18.79
CA VAL A 445 -1.77 22.23 -18.63
C VAL A 445 -2.34 23.16 -19.68
N GLY A 446 -3.14 24.14 -19.24
CA GLY A 446 -3.55 25.24 -20.09
C GLY A 446 -2.32 25.96 -20.63
N ASN A 447 -1.94 25.66 -21.87
CA ASN A 447 -1.38 26.60 -22.83
C ASN A 447 -1.24 25.92 -24.20
N GLU A 448 -2.00 26.47 -25.14
CA GLU A 448 -1.86 26.54 -26.60
C GLU A 448 -1.44 25.29 -27.41
N ASP A 449 -2.23 25.10 -28.48
CA ASP A 449 -1.95 24.25 -29.64
C ASP A 449 -0.49 24.27 -30.07
N LEU A 450 0.20 23.14 -29.89
CA LEU A 450 1.40 22.80 -30.66
C LEU A 450 1.07 21.74 -31.71
N ALA A 451 0.11 22.09 -32.57
CA ALA A 451 0.05 21.55 -33.92
C ALA A 451 0.96 22.41 -34.81
N ARG A 452 2.26 22.04 -34.92
CA ARG A 452 3.11 22.28 -36.11
C ARG A 452 4.55 21.80 -35.90
N SER A 453 4.96 20.83 -36.75
CA SER A 453 6.33 20.65 -37.30
C SER A 453 7.42 20.19 -36.29
N GLN A 454 8.33 19.22 -36.51
CA GLN A 454 8.86 18.59 -37.73
C GLN A 454 9.74 17.37 -37.33
N ASN A 455 9.82 16.40 -38.26
CA ASN A 455 10.94 15.50 -38.59
C ASN A 455 11.51 14.48 -37.58
N MET A 456 11.18 13.21 -37.83
CA MET A 456 12.06 12.06 -37.61
C MET A 456 13.34 12.19 -38.45
N PRO A 457 14.52 11.77 -37.95
CA PRO A 457 15.57 11.25 -38.81
C PRO A 457 15.42 9.74 -38.93
N ALA A 458 15.42 9.26 -40.18
CA ALA A 458 15.62 7.86 -40.51
C ALA A 458 17.12 7.53 -40.42
N ALA A 459 17.47 6.52 -39.61
CA ALA A 459 18.52 5.52 -39.82
C ALA A 459 18.49 4.54 -38.64
#